data_AF-H0TJ14-F1
#
_entry.id   AF-H0TJ14-F1
#
_cell.length_a   1.000
_cell.length_b   1.000
_cell.length_c   1.000
_cell.angle_alpha   90.00
_cell.angle_beta   90.00
_cell.angle_gamma   90.00
#
_symmetry.space_group_name_H-M   'P 1'
#
loop_
_entity.id
_entity.type
_entity.pdbx_description
1 polymer ?
#
loop_
_entity_poly.entity_id
_entity_poly.type
_entity_poly.pdbx_seq_one_letter_code
_entity_poly.pdbx_strand_id
1 'polypeptide(L)'
;MTPLAEVKSYEDLIVALRQRQGELDISYETIDAVAGWAERYAAKVMTQTEPRSNSCGDGTRDARGAVRRLGMQSLGLLLRALSCKLILVEDPEALARNRSRYVPRDEAHVISARGRWQSARRTDQLAEQASP
;
A
#
# COMPACT_ATOMS: atom_id res chain seq x y z
N MET A 1 15.97 -5.29 13.93
CA MET A 1 14.77 -5.46 13.07
C MET A 1 15.26 -5.95 11.73
N THR A 2 15.04 -7.22 11.41
CA THR A 2 15.56 -7.83 10.18
C THR A 2 14.55 -7.61 9.05
N PRO A 3 14.94 -7.06 7.89
CA PRO A 3 14.03 -6.91 6.76
C PRO A 3 13.65 -8.28 6.21
N LEU A 4 12.34 -8.51 6.00
CA LEU A 4 11.82 -9.78 5.47
C LEU A 4 12.00 -9.89 3.96
N ALA A 5 11.86 -8.78 3.23
CA ALA A 5 12.09 -8.69 1.80
C ALA A 5 12.32 -7.22 1.39
N GLU A 6 13.11 -7.01 0.33
CA GLU A 6 13.20 -5.72 -0.36
C GLU A 6 12.23 -5.76 -1.55
N VAL A 7 11.36 -4.75 -1.63
CA VAL A 7 10.25 -4.70 -2.59
C VAL A 7 10.42 -3.46 -3.46
N LYS A 8 10.63 -3.65 -4.77
CA LYS A 8 10.81 -2.55 -5.74
C LYS A 8 9.59 -2.36 -6.63
N SER A 9 8.77 -3.40 -6.77
CA SER A 9 7.54 -3.39 -7.54
C SER A 9 6.35 -3.92 -6.75
N TYR A 10 5.15 -3.70 -7.28
CA TYR A 10 3.92 -4.27 -6.69
C TYR A 10 3.90 -5.81 -6.79
N GLU A 11 4.53 -6.39 -7.80
CA GLU A 11 4.64 -7.84 -7.93
C GLU A 11 5.54 -8.43 -6.83
N ASP A 12 6.68 -7.78 -6.58
CA ASP A 12 7.58 -8.15 -5.47
C ASP A 12 6.87 -8.06 -4.12
N LEU A 13 5.97 -7.08 -3.95
CA LEU A 13 5.17 -6.94 -2.73
C LEU A 13 4.29 -8.17 -2.52
N ILE A 14 3.59 -8.62 -3.56
CA ILE A 14 2.71 -9.79 -3.46
C ILE A 14 3.54 -11.06 -3.20
N VAL A 15 4.68 -11.22 -3.86
CA VAL A 15 5.59 -12.35 -3.62
C VAL A 15 6.06 -12.36 -2.17
N ALA A 16 6.51 -11.23 -1.64
CA ALA A 16 6.94 -11.11 -0.24
C ALA A 16 5.82 -11.44 0.76
N LEU A 17 4.58 -11.01 0.48
CA LEU A 17 3.42 -11.33 1.32
C LEU A 17 3.05 -12.82 1.26
N ARG A 18 3.15 -13.47 0.10
CA ARG A 18 2.96 -14.92 -0.03
C ARG A 18 4.04 -15.71 0.70
N GLN A 19 5.30 -15.29 0.59
CA GLN A 19 6.39 -15.89 1.35
C GLN A 19 6.11 -15.80 2.85
N ARG A 20 5.67 -14.63 3.32
CA ARG A 20 5.30 -14.44 4.72
C ARG A 20 4.13 -15.30 5.16
N GLN A 21 3.11 -15.45 4.32
CA GLN A 21 2.02 -16.39 4.57
C GLN A 21 2.56 -17.82 4.75
N GLY A 22 3.46 -18.27 3.87
CA GLY A 22 4.10 -19.58 3.97
C GLY A 22 4.95 -19.76 5.22
N GLU A 23 5.70 -18.73 5.64
CA GLU A 23 6.45 -18.73 6.89
C GLU A 23 5.56 -18.86 8.14
N LEU A 24 4.35 -18.30 8.07
CA LEU A 24 3.36 -18.39 9.14
C LEU A 24 2.51 -19.67 9.08
N ASP A 25 2.61 -20.44 7.99
CA ASP A 25 1.82 -21.64 7.71
C ASP A 25 0.30 -21.42 7.87
N ILE A 26 -0.21 -20.29 7.36
CA ILE A 26 -1.63 -19.93 7.45
C ILE A 26 -2.34 -20.06 6.10
N SER A 27 -3.60 -20.50 6.16
CA SER A 27 -4.45 -20.61 4.98
C SER A 27 -5.02 -19.24 4.55
N TYR A 28 -5.48 -19.15 3.31
CA TYR A 28 -6.12 -17.93 2.80
C TYR A 28 -7.42 -17.60 3.54
N GLU A 29 -8.18 -18.61 3.97
CA GLU A 29 -9.41 -18.43 4.75
C GLU A 29 -9.11 -17.81 6.11
N THR A 30 -7.98 -18.17 6.72
CA THR A 30 -7.53 -17.59 7.99
C THR A 30 -7.20 -16.11 7.82
N ILE A 31 -6.53 -15.74 6.72
CA ILE A 31 -6.24 -14.35 6.39
C ILE A 31 -7.54 -13.56 6.18
N ASP A 32 -8.49 -14.12 5.42
CA ASP A 32 -9.78 -13.49 5.19
C ASP A 32 -10.54 -13.25 6.51
N ALA A 33 -10.58 -14.24 7.40
CA ALA A 33 -11.23 -14.14 8.70
C ALA A 33 -10.59 -13.07 9.59
N VAL A 34 -9.26 -13.02 9.67
CA VAL A 34 -8.53 -12.04 10.50
C VAL A 34 -8.64 -10.62 9.93
N ALA A 35 -8.61 -10.48 8.61
CA ALA A 35 -8.73 -9.19 7.93
C ALA A 35 -10.18 -8.67 7.86
N GLY A 36 -11.17 -9.52 8.18
CA GLY A 36 -12.60 -9.21 8.05
C GLY A 36 -13.04 -9.12 6.59
N TRP A 37 -12.43 -9.90 5.70
CA TRP A 37 -12.74 -9.94 4.28
C TRP A 37 -13.79 -10.98 3.93
N ALA A 38 -14.40 -10.80 2.76
CA ALA A 38 -15.21 -11.83 2.14
C ALA A 38 -14.34 -13.06 1.83
N GLU A 39 -14.93 -14.24 1.91
CA GLU A 39 -14.25 -15.51 1.64
C GLU A 39 -13.57 -15.48 0.25
N ARG A 40 -12.35 -16.03 0.18
CA ARG A 40 -11.51 -16.15 -1.02
C ARG A 40 -11.01 -14.82 -1.56
N TYR A 41 -11.15 -13.71 -0.82
CA TYR A 41 -10.63 -12.43 -1.24
C TYR A 41 -9.10 -12.43 -1.22
N ALA A 42 -8.47 -12.95 -0.17
CA ALA A 42 -7.03 -13.12 -0.06
C ALA A 42 -6.47 -13.98 -1.20
N ALA A 43 -7.10 -15.14 -1.44
CA ALA A 43 -6.73 -16.01 -2.57
C ALA A 43 -6.80 -15.25 -3.89
N LYS A 44 -7.86 -14.49 -4.12
CA LYS A 44 -8.04 -13.73 -5.36
C LYS A 44 -6.99 -12.64 -5.56
N VAL A 45 -6.60 -11.91 -4.53
CA VAL A 45 -5.62 -10.82 -4.67
C VAL A 45 -4.21 -11.37 -4.74
N MET A 46 -3.91 -12.41 -3.96
CA MET A 46 -2.55 -12.94 -3.88
C MET A 46 -2.22 -13.86 -5.03
N THR A 47 -3.12 -14.72 -5.52
CA THR A 47 -2.78 -15.75 -6.53
C THR A 47 -2.65 -15.22 -7.96
N GLN A 48 -3.06 -13.98 -8.24
CA GLN A 48 -3.16 -13.43 -9.61
C GLN A 48 -1.84 -12.96 -10.25
N THR A 49 -0.73 -13.03 -9.54
CA THR A 49 0.58 -12.52 -10.02
C THR A 49 1.30 -13.47 -10.98
N GLU A 50 0.88 -14.73 -11.10
CA GLU A 50 1.55 -15.64 -12.05
C GLU A 50 0.94 -15.50 -13.45
N PRO A 51 1.73 -15.11 -14.47
CA PRO A 51 1.30 -15.27 -15.84
C PRO A 51 1.10 -16.78 -16.04
N ARG A 52 -0.15 -17.19 -16.20
CA ARG A 52 -0.50 -18.58 -16.46
C ARG A 52 0.26 -18.99 -17.72
N SER A 53 1.35 -19.74 -17.57
CA SER A 53 2.20 -20.13 -18.69
C SER A 53 1.31 -20.87 -19.69
N ASN A 54 1.25 -20.31 -20.88
CA ASN A 54 0.57 -20.85 -22.04
C ASN A 54 1.36 -22.08 -22.50
N SER A 55 1.25 -23.16 -21.74
CA SER A 55 1.77 -24.47 -22.10
C SER A 55 0.65 -25.49 -21.92
N CYS A 56 0.15 -25.94 -23.07
CA CYS A 56 -0.58 -27.17 -23.32
C CYS A 56 -2.02 -27.25 -22.79
N GLY A 57 -2.97 -27.14 -23.74
CA GLY A 57 -4.19 -27.94 -23.71
C GLY A 57 -5.48 -27.13 -23.62
N ASP A 58 -6.17 -27.12 -24.76
CA ASP A 58 -7.60 -26.87 -24.95
C ASP A 58 -8.10 -25.41 -24.86
N GLY A 59 -8.55 -24.93 -26.03
CA GLY A 59 -8.92 -23.57 -26.35
C GLY A 59 -10.27 -23.14 -25.79
N THR A 60 -10.51 -23.34 -24.50
CA THR A 60 -11.62 -22.67 -23.81
C THR A 60 -11.16 -21.26 -23.46
N ARG A 61 -11.68 -20.30 -24.23
CA ARG A 61 -11.44 -18.85 -24.10
C ARG A 61 -11.76 -18.39 -22.67
N ASP A 62 -11.06 -17.34 -22.25
CA ASP A 62 -11.42 -16.47 -21.12
C ASP A 62 -10.87 -16.84 -19.72
N ALA A 63 -9.56 -16.99 -19.61
CA ALA A 63 -8.84 -16.62 -18.40
C ALA A 63 -7.91 -15.42 -18.65
N ARG A 64 -8.45 -14.33 -19.24
CA ARG A 64 -7.92 -12.98 -18.99
C ARG A 64 -8.18 -12.67 -17.52
N GLY A 65 -7.40 -13.28 -16.63
CA GLY A 65 -7.50 -13.05 -15.20
C GLY A 65 -7.19 -11.59 -14.91
N ALA A 66 -8.22 -10.76 -14.80
CA ALA A 66 -8.06 -9.36 -14.46
C ALA A 66 -7.27 -9.26 -13.16
N VAL A 67 -6.09 -8.66 -13.23
CA VAL A 67 -5.21 -8.41 -12.08
C VAL A 67 -5.95 -7.47 -11.14
N ARG A 68 -6.59 -8.02 -10.12
CA ARG A 68 -7.22 -7.31 -9.02
C ARG A 68 -6.10 -6.84 -8.13
N ARG A 69 -5.72 -5.58 -8.35
CA ARG A 69 -4.82 -4.87 -7.47
C ARG A 69 -5.46 -4.76 -6.09
N LEU A 70 -4.62 -4.91 -5.07
CA LEU A 70 -4.94 -4.66 -3.69
C LEU A 70 -5.30 -3.17 -3.57
N GLY A 71 -6.52 -2.89 -3.13
CA GLY A 71 -6.97 -1.54 -2.85
C GLY A 71 -6.24 -0.97 -1.64
N MET A 72 -6.22 0.36 -1.52
CA MET A 72 -5.58 1.04 -0.38
C MET A 72 -6.15 0.59 0.97
N GLN A 73 -7.46 0.34 1.03
CA GLN A 73 -8.14 -0.14 2.25
C GLN A 73 -7.77 -1.58 2.59
N SER A 74 -7.64 -2.46 1.59
CA SER A 74 -7.26 -3.85 1.83
C SER A 74 -5.78 -3.99 2.16
N LEU A 75 -4.89 -3.16 1.62
CA LEU A 75 -3.46 -3.25 1.98
C LEU A 75 -3.21 -3.12 3.48
N GLY A 76 -3.84 -2.15 4.15
CA GLY A 76 -3.67 -1.96 5.59
C GLY A 76 -4.17 -3.15 6.42
N LEU A 77 -5.33 -3.70 6.06
CA LEU A 77 -5.91 -4.86 6.74
C LEU A 77 -5.04 -6.11 6.56
N LEU A 78 -4.50 -6.30 5.37
CA LEU A 78 -3.64 -7.43 5.08
C LEU A 78 -2.33 -7.39 5.85
N LEU A 79 -1.67 -6.23 5.87
CA LEU A 79 -0.44 -6.04 6.63
C LEU A 79 -0.70 -6.30 8.11
N ARG A 80 -1.84 -5.85 8.64
CA ARG A 80 -2.23 -6.12 10.01
C ARG A 80 -2.49 -7.61 10.27
N ALA A 81 -3.16 -8.30 9.35
CA ALA A 81 -3.41 -9.75 9.46
C ALA A 81 -2.10 -10.57 9.43
N LEU A 82 -1.13 -10.18 8.59
CA LEU A 82 0.18 -10.83 8.49
C LEU A 82 1.22 -10.31 9.51
N SER A 83 0.82 -9.39 10.38
CA SER A 83 1.70 -8.71 11.34
C SER A 83 2.94 -8.06 10.70
N CYS A 84 2.76 -7.51 9.50
CA CYS A 84 3.79 -6.85 8.71
C CYS A 84 3.65 -5.33 8.78
N LYS A 85 4.76 -4.62 8.55
CA LYS A 85 4.78 -3.18 8.29
C LYS A 85 5.68 -2.88 7.10
N LEU A 86 5.31 -1.88 6.31
CA LEU A 86 6.12 -1.40 5.20
C LEU A 86 7.00 -0.24 5.67
N ILE A 87 8.28 -0.29 5.34
CA ILE A 87 9.22 0.80 5.53
C ILE A 87 9.56 1.35 4.15
N LEU A 88 9.36 2.65 3.96
CA LEU A 88 9.82 3.34 2.76
C LEU A 88 11.28 3.70 2.95
N VAL A 89 12.14 3.18 2.08
CA VAL A 89 13.57 3.49 2.04
C VAL A 89 13.86 4.15 0.70
N GLU A 90 14.74 5.15 0.71
CA GLU A 90 15.18 5.82 -0.51
C GLU A 90 16.14 4.90 -1.29
N ASP A 91 15.86 4.68 -2.57
CA ASP A 91 16.78 4.05 -3.50
C ASP A 91 17.69 5.13 -4.12
N PRO A 92 18.97 5.22 -3.72
CA PRO A 92 19.87 6.28 -4.17
C PRO A 92 20.15 6.20 -5.68
N GLU A 93 20.11 5.00 -6.28
CA GLU A 93 20.34 4.84 -7.71
C GLU A 93 19.13 5.30 -8.52
N ALA A 94 17.92 4.93 -8.06
CA ALA A 94 16.68 5.42 -8.68
C ALA A 94 16.55 6.94 -8.55
N LEU A 95 16.94 7.49 -7.40
CA LEU A 95 17.00 8.93 -7.21
C LEU A 95 17.97 9.58 -8.21
N ALA A 96 19.20 9.06 -8.34
CA ALA A 96 20.18 9.60 -9.28
C ALA A 96 19.66 9.62 -10.73
N ARG A 97 18.95 8.56 -11.17
CA ARG A 97 18.32 8.48 -12.50
C ARG A 97 17.18 9.47 -12.70
N ASN A 98 16.38 9.69 -11.67
CA ASN A 98 15.16 10.50 -11.77
C ASN A 98 15.38 11.98 -11.40
N ARG A 99 16.51 12.32 -10.78
CA ARG A 99 16.77 13.65 -10.22
C ARG A 99 16.58 14.78 -11.23
N SER A 100 17.03 14.60 -12.46
CA SER A 100 16.90 15.60 -13.53
C SER A 100 15.46 15.82 -14.00
N ARG A 101 14.55 14.87 -13.73
CA ARG A 101 13.13 14.94 -14.11
C ARG A 101 12.27 15.57 -13.02
N TYR A 102 12.79 15.73 -11.81
CA TYR A 102 12.04 16.34 -10.72
C TYR A 102 12.02 17.86 -10.88
N VAL A 103 10.84 18.39 -11.18
CA VAL A 103 10.58 19.82 -11.16
C VAL A 103 10.41 20.24 -9.70
N PRO A 104 11.20 21.20 -9.19
CA PRO A 104 10.99 21.77 -7.87
C PRO A 104 9.55 22.26 -7.74
N ARG A 105 8.93 21.99 -6.60
CA ARG A 105 7.57 22.46 -6.35
C ARG A 105 7.58 23.97 -6.18
N ASP A 106 6.74 24.68 -6.93
CA ASP A 106 6.56 26.12 -6.79
C ASP A 106 6.13 26.48 -5.36
N GLU A 107 6.86 27.40 -4.72
CA GLU A 107 6.64 27.82 -3.33
C GLU A 107 5.22 28.37 -3.09
N ALA A 108 4.59 28.98 -4.10
CA ALA A 108 3.22 29.47 -4.03
C ALA A 108 2.17 28.36 -3.84
N HIS A 109 2.49 27.11 -4.21
CA HIS A 109 1.65 25.93 -4.00
C HIS A 109 1.91 25.23 -2.65
N VAL A 110 2.75 25.83 -1.79
CA VAL A 110 2.80 25.55 -0.36
C VAL A 110 1.60 26.22 0.29
N ILE A 111 0.42 25.68 0.00
CA ILE A 111 -0.85 26.08 0.60
C ILE A 111 -0.77 25.79 2.11
N SER A 112 -0.43 26.83 2.89
CA SER A 112 -1.18 27.37 4.04
C SER A 112 -1.80 26.42 5.09
N ALA A 113 -1.37 25.16 5.19
CA ALA A 113 -1.79 24.25 6.25
C ALA A 113 -1.33 24.75 7.64
N ARG A 114 -0.18 25.44 7.74
CA ARG A 114 0.26 26.11 8.98
C ARG A 114 -0.43 27.45 9.23
N GLY A 115 -0.77 28.21 8.19
CA GLY A 115 -1.38 29.53 8.32
C GLY A 115 -2.84 29.48 8.81
N ARG A 116 -3.65 28.57 8.28
CA ARG A 116 -5.08 28.48 8.66
C ARG A 116 -5.31 27.98 10.10
N TRP A 117 -4.41 27.16 10.64
CA TRP A 117 -4.51 26.66 12.01
C TRP A 117 -4.07 27.67 13.08
N GLN A 118 -3.16 28.60 12.75
CA GLN A 118 -2.73 29.65 13.68
C GLN A 118 -3.71 30.82 13.74
N SER A 119 -4.35 31.17 12.62
CA SER A 119 -5.37 32.23 12.61
C SER A 119 -6.58 31.87 13.44
N ALA A 120 -7.08 30.63 13.34
CA ALA A 120 -8.25 30.18 14.11
C ALA A 120 -8.01 30.26 15.63
N ARG A 121 -6.84 29.84 16.12
CA ARG A 121 -6.49 29.91 17.56
C ARG A 121 -6.32 31.33 18.09
N ARG A 122 -5.89 32.27 17.24
CA ARG A 122 -5.70 33.66 17.66
C ARG A 122 -7.04 34.39 17.80
N THR A 123 -8.00 34.06 16.95
CA THR A 123 -9.37 34.60 17.07
C THR A 123 -10.09 34.05 18.29
N ASP A 124 -9.93 32.75 18.60
CA ASP A 124 -10.52 32.14 19.80
C ASP A 124 -9.91 32.70 21.09
N GLN A 125 -8.58 32.89 21.16
CA GLN A 125 -7.93 33.49 22.34
C GLN A 125 -8.30 34.96 22.57
N LEU A 126 -8.54 35.73 21.51
CA LEU A 126 -8.98 37.13 21.63
C LEU A 126 -10.46 37.23 22.01
N ALA A 127 -11.30 36.26 21.61
CA ALA A 127 -12.70 36.19 22.02
C ALA A 127 -12.86 35.77 23.50
N GLU A 128 -12.00 34.86 23.97
CA GLU A 128 -12.02 34.38 25.37
C GLU A 128 -11.47 35.41 26.37
N GLN A 129 -10.59 36.32 25.94
CA GLN A 129 -10.12 37.45 26.76
C GLN A 129 -11.06 38.66 26.76
N ALA A 130 -12.14 38.64 25.96
CA ALA A 130 -13.08 39.75 25.80
C ALA A 130 -14.47 39.50 26.42
N SER A 131 -14.67 38.39 27.14
CA SER A 131 -15.88 38.18 27.95
C SER A 131 -15.63 38.62 29.40
N PRO A 132 -16.45 39.53 29.96
CA PRO A 132 -16.35 40.03 31.33
C PRO A 132 -16.78 39.03 32.40
#